data_AF-A0A960RHQ5-F1
#
_entry.id   AF-A0A960RHQ5-F1
#
_cell.length_a   1.000
_cell.length_b   1.000
_cell.length_c   1.000
_cell.angle_alpha   90.00
_cell.angle_beta   90.00
_cell.angle_gamma   90.00
#
_symmetry.space_group_name_H-M   'P 1'
#
loop_
_entity.id
_entity.type
_entity.pdbx_description
1 polymer ?
#
loop_
_entity_poly.entity_id
_entity_poly.type
_entity_poly.pdbx_seq_one_letter_code
_entity_poly.pdbx_strand_id
1 'polypeptide(L)'
;LREETGYQALAWMPLGIIHASPGYTEETVEGFFAIIEDTPGRIDPDPDERIALITLTEEQVSKAVVNGTITDGKTLAMWGKYLLRKAEAEALLDTNQLAS
;
A
#
# COMPACT_ATOMS: atom_id res chain seq x y z
N LEU A 1 -6.74 -2.19 5.08
CA LEU A 1 -5.56 -2.81 5.76
C LEU A 1 -5.98 -3.90 6.75
N ARG A 2 -6.29 -3.62 8.03
CA ARG A 2 -6.55 -4.68 9.04
C ARG A 2 -7.64 -5.68 8.63
N GLU A 3 -8.77 -5.18 8.15
CA GLU A 3 -9.92 -6.00 7.74
C GLU A 3 -9.55 -6.97 6.60
N GLU A 4 -8.92 -6.44 5.55
CA GLU A 4 -8.58 -7.17 4.33
C GLU A 4 -7.32 -8.06 4.47
N THR A 5 -6.36 -7.66 5.31
CA THR A 5 -5.01 -8.28 5.36
C THR A 5 -4.62 -8.82 6.73
N GLY A 6 -5.35 -8.48 7.79
CA GLY A 6 -5.02 -8.84 9.17
C GLY A 6 -3.89 -8.01 9.79
N TYR A 7 -3.13 -7.25 8.99
CA TYR A 7 -2.00 -6.47 9.50
C TYR A 7 -2.44 -5.19 10.21
N GLN A 8 -1.78 -4.89 11.33
CA GLN A 8 -1.86 -3.60 11.99
C GLN A 8 -0.65 -2.75 11.60
N ALA A 9 -0.87 -1.45 11.43
CA ALA A 9 0.21 -0.53 11.15
C ALA A 9 0.77 0.05 12.46
N LEU A 10 2.09 0.00 12.59
CA LEU A 10 2.87 0.60 13.66
C LEU A 10 3.13 2.09 13.40
N ALA A 11 3.32 2.46 12.14
CA ALA A 11 3.50 3.84 11.71
C ALA A 11 2.97 4.06 10.30
N TRP A 12 2.62 5.30 9.98
CA TRP A 12 2.09 5.70 8.68
C TRP A 12 2.85 6.91 8.13
N MET A 13 3.17 6.87 6.84
CA MET A 13 3.64 8.00 6.07
C MET A 13 2.63 8.30 4.95
N PRO A 14 2.04 9.51 4.88
CA PRO A 14 1.15 9.86 3.78
C PRO A 14 1.95 9.89 2.48
N LEU A 15 1.46 9.23 1.43
CA LEU A 15 1.96 9.35 0.05
C LEU A 15 1.19 10.42 -0.74
N GLY A 16 0.10 10.91 -0.17
CA GLY A 16 -0.75 11.98 -0.70
C GLY A 16 -1.94 11.42 -1.49
N ILE A 17 -2.50 12.27 -2.33
CA ILE A 17 -3.81 12.05 -2.95
C ILE A 17 -3.68 11.78 -4.46
N ILE A 18 -4.61 10.97 -4.98
CA ILE A 18 -4.94 10.90 -6.41
C ILE A 18 -6.45 11.06 -6.62
N HIS A 19 -6.85 11.55 -7.80
CA HIS A 19 -8.24 11.52 -8.23
C HIS A 19 -8.44 10.31 -9.16
N ALA A 20 -9.42 9.45 -8.84
CA ALA A 20 -9.52 8.13 -9.48
C ALA A 20 -9.84 8.22 -10.97
N SER A 21 -10.76 9.10 -11.37
CA SER A 21 -11.09 9.36 -12.77
C SER A 21 -11.64 10.77 -12.96
N PRO A 22 -10.76 11.79 -13.12
CA PRO A 22 -11.18 13.17 -13.33
C PRO A 22 -12.11 13.31 -14.54
N GLY A 23 -13.22 14.03 -14.37
CA GLY A 23 -14.24 14.20 -15.41
C GLY A 23 -15.32 13.12 -15.45
N TYR A 24 -15.20 12.06 -14.63
CA TYR A 24 -16.25 11.05 -14.45
C TYR A 24 -16.73 10.97 -13.00
N THR A 25 -15.81 10.97 -12.03
CA THR A 25 -16.10 10.90 -10.59
C THR A 25 -15.30 11.94 -9.81
N GLU A 26 -15.84 12.37 -8.68
CA GLU A 26 -15.13 13.18 -7.68
C GLU A 26 -14.35 12.30 -6.67
N GLU A 27 -14.37 10.98 -6.87
CA GLU A 27 -13.65 10.02 -6.03
C GLU A 27 -12.18 10.39 -5.93
N THR A 28 -11.74 10.47 -4.68
CA THR A 28 -10.40 10.85 -4.29
C THR A 28 -9.84 9.75 -3.41
N VAL A 29 -8.64 9.26 -3.74
CA VAL A 29 -7.95 8.21 -2.99
C VAL A 29 -6.74 8.82 -2.30
N GLU A 30 -6.73 8.75 -0.98
CA GLU A 30 -5.58 9.10 -0.16
C GLU A 30 -4.75 7.83 0.11
N GLY A 31 -3.47 7.87 -0.20
CA GLY A 31 -2.57 6.74 -0.03
C GLY A 31 -1.54 6.97 1.06
N PHE A 32 -1.16 5.87 1.69
CA PHE A 32 -0.18 5.83 2.78
C PHE A 32 0.80 4.67 2.57
N PHE A 33 2.05 4.88 2.98
CA PHE A 33 3.01 3.81 3.26
C PHE A 33 2.90 3.47 4.75
N ALA A 34 2.87 2.18 5.08
CA ALA A 34 2.70 1.72 6.44
C ALA A 34 3.86 0.81 6.86
N ILE A 35 4.37 1.02 8.07
CA ILE A 35 5.14 -0.01 8.77
C ILE A 35 4.14 -0.89 9.48
N ILE A 36 4.23 -2.20 9.32
CA ILE A 36 3.27 -3.15 9.86
C ILE A 36 3.91 -4.06 10.91
N GLU A 37 3.09 -4.65 11.76
CA GLU A 37 3.50 -5.76 12.63
C GLU A 37 3.99 -6.96 11.78
N ASP A 38 4.95 -7.72 12.31
CA ASP A 38 5.51 -8.88 11.58
C ASP A 38 4.47 -9.98 11.31
N THR A 39 3.50 -10.12 12.21
CA THR A 39 2.49 -11.18 12.16
C THR A 39 1.10 -10.58 11.96
N PRO A 40 0.33 -11.01 10.94
CA PRO A 40 -1.03 -10.55 10.78
C PRO A 40 -1.95 -11.16 11.84
N GLY A 41 -2.96 -10.39 12.23
CA GLY A 41 -4.11 -10.86 13.01
C GLY A 41 -5.17 -11.54 12.13
N ARG A 42 -6.42 -11.53 12.60
CA ARG A 42 -7.56 -12.10 11.87
C ARG A 42 -7.93 -11.24 10.66
N ILE A 43 -8.06 -11.87 9.50
CA ILE A 43 -8.67 -11.31 8.28
C ILE A 43 -10.19 -11.48 8.40
N ASP A 44 -10.94 -10.43 8.12
CA ASP A 44 -12.40 -10.35 8.35
C ASP A 44 -13.08 -9.50 7.26
N PRO A 45 -12.95 -9.88 5.97
CA PRO A 45 -13.44 -9.08 4.85
C PRO A 45 -14.96 -9.11 4.78
N ASP A 46 -15.54 -8.08 4.18
CA ASP A 46 -16.98 -7.99 4.00
C ASP A 46 -17.51 -9.17 3.13
N PRO A 47 -18.74 -9.66 3.36
CA PRO A 47 -19.26 -10.88 2.73
C PRO A 47 -19.32 -10.84 1.19
N ASP A 48 -19.37 -9.65 0.61
CA ASP A 48 -19.39 -9.40 -0.83
C ASP A 48 -18.00 -9.16 -1.44
N GLU A 49 -16.96 -9.06 -0.61
CA GLU A 49 -15.59 -8.92 -1.08
C GLU A 49 -14.99 -10.27 -1.51
N ARG A 50 -14.40 -10.28 -2.71
CA ARG A 50 -13.63 -11.43 -3.23
C ARG A 50 -12.17 -11.06 -3.35
N ILE A 51 -11.48 -11.09 -2.22
CA ILE A 51 -10.08 -10.70 -2.11
C ILE A 51 -9.19 -11.89 -1.69
N ALA A 52 -7.94 -11.86 -2.13
CA ALA A 52 -6.92 -12.80 -1.71
C ALA A 52 -5.63 -12.03 -1.39
N LEU A 53 -5.07 -12.26 -0.21
CA LEU A 53 -3.82 -11.63 0.21
C LEU A 53 -2.63 -12.30 -0.47
N ILE A 54 -1.79 -11.50 -1.11
CA ILE A 54 -0.48 -11.91 -1.61
C ILE A 54 0.60 -10.95 -1.10
N THR A 55 1.80 -11.46 -0.90
CA THR A 55 2.98 -10.67 -0.56
C THR A 55 3.97 -10.69 -1.72
N LEU A 56 4.47 -9.52 -2.08
CA LEU A 56 5.43 -9.33 -3.15
C LEU A 56 6.62 -8.52 -2.63
N THR A 57 7.82 -8.85 -3.08
CA THR A 57 8.99 -7.98 -2.91
C THR A 57 8.86 -6.76 -3.83
N GLU A 58 9.60 -5.70 -3.52
CA GLU A 58 9.63 -4.50 -4.38
C GLU A 58 10.01 -4.80 -5.83
N GLU A 59 10.95 -5.73 -6.04
CA GLU A 59 11.36 -6.18 -7.36
C GLU A 59 10.22 -6.90 -8.08
N GLN A 60 9.47 -7.75 -7.36
CA GLN A 60 8.29 -8.43 -7.92
C GLN A 60 7.19 -7.44 -8.30
N VAL A 61 6.91 -6.45 -7.45
CA VAL A 61 5.95 -5.38 -7.78
C VAL A 61 6.41 -4.63 -9.02
N SER A 62 7.68 -4.20 -9.08
CA SER A 62 8.22 -3.47 -10.24
C SER A 62 8.13 -4.28 -11.53
N LYS A 63 8.46 -5.58 -11.49
CA LYS A 63 8.30 -6.48 -12.64
C LYS A 63 6.85 -6.62 -13.06
N ALA A 64 5.94 -6.80 -12.09
CA ALA A 64 4.51 -6.95 -12.34
C ALA A 64 3.87 -5.67 -12.94
N VAL A 65 4.35 -4.50 -12.55
CA VAL A 65 3.98 -3.21 -13.16
C VAL A 65 4.46 -3.15 -14.62
N VAL A 66 5.75 -3.42 -14.86
CA VAL A 66 6.34 -3.31 -16.20
C VAL A 66 5.75 -4.31 -17.19
N ASN A 67 5.48 -5.54 -16.75
CA ASN A 67 4.96 -6.60 -17.61
C ASN A 67 3.44 -6.60 -17.76
N GLY A 68 2.73 -5.66 -17.13
CA GLY A 68 1.28 -5.52 -17.22
C GLY A 68 0.46 -6.53 -16.39
N THR A 69 1.07 -7.21 -15.41
CA THR A 69 0.33 -8.02 -14.43
C THR A 69 -0.44 -7.11 -13.46
N ILE A 70 0.17 -6.00 -13.04
CA ILE A 70 -0.49 -4.94 -12.27
C ILE A 70 -0.82 -3.79 -13.22
N THR A 71 -2.11 -3.53 -13.40
CA THR A 71 -2.62 -2.47 -14.27
C THR A 71 -3.56 -1.50 -13.55
N ASP A 72 -3.91 -1.80 -12.30
CA ASP A 72 -4.78 -0.98 -11.46
C ASP A 72 -4.17 0.41 -11.19
N GLY A 73 -4.88 1.47 -11.56
CA GLY A 73 -4.34 2.83 -11.58
C GLY A 73 -3.91 3.35 -10.21
N LYS A 74 -4.67 3.05 -9.14
CA LYS A 74 -4.32 3.46 -7.78
C LYS A 74 -3.07 2.73 -7.28
N THR A 75 -2.94 1.43 -7.58
CA THR A 75 -1.72 0.67 -7.26
C THR A 75 -0.50 1.26 -7.98
N LEU A 76 -0.61 1.54 -9.28
CA LEU A 76 0.48 2.14 -10.06
C LEU A 76 0.90 3.51 -9.53
N ALA A 77 -0.07 4.37 -9.23
CA ALA A 77 0.20 5.71 -8.73
C ALA A 77 0.84 5.69 -7.32
N MET A 78 0.36 4.81 -6.43
CA MET A 78 0.93 4.67 -5.09
C MET A 78 2.32 4.05 -5.12
N TRP A 79 2.57 3.07 -5.99
CA TRP A 79 3.89 2.51 -6.20
C TRP A 79 4.88 3.58 -6.71
N GLY A 80 4.49 4.38 -7.70
CA GLY A 80 5.33 5.48 -8.19
C GLY A 80 5.63 6.53 -7.13
N LYS A 81 4.62 6.94 -6.34
CA LYS A 81 4.79 7.86 -5.20
C LYS A 81 5.71 7.28 -4.12
N TYR A 82 5.59 5.99 -3.82
CA TYR A 82 6.49 5.29 -2.90
C TYR A 82 7.93 5.36 -3.39
N LEU A 83 8.19 4.99 -4.65
CA LEU A 83 9.56 5.01 -5.21
C LEU A 83 10.20 6.40 -5.15
N LEU A 84 9.43 7.47 -5.42
CA LEU A 84 9.91 8.85 -5.33
C LEU A 84 10.21 9.31 -3.91
N ARG A 85 9.66 8.62 -2.90
CA ARG A 85 9.77 8.96 -1.47
C ARG A 85 10.39 7.82 -0.67
N LYS A 86 11.09 6.90 -1.34
CA LYS A 86 11.60 5.68 -0.74
C LYS A 86 12.57 5.97 0.41
N ALA A 87 13.42 6.98 0.26
CA ALA A 87 14.32 7.39 1.34
C ALA A 87 13.58 7.84 2.61
N GLU A 88 12.42 8.50 2.50
CA GLU A 88 11.59 8.86 3.65
C GLU A 88 10.93 7.62 4.28
N ALA A 89 10.50 6.67 3.43
CA ALA A 89 9.91 5.41 3.86
C ALA A 89 10.92 4.53 4.63
N GLU A 90 12.16 4.43 4.12
CA GLU A 90 13.27 3.73 4.77
C GLU A 90 13.66 4.40 6.09
N ALA A 91 13.71 5.74 6.14
CA ALA A 91 13.97 6.45 7.39
C ALA A 91 12.88 6.21 8.45
N LEU A 92 11.61 6.05 8.02
CA LEU A 92 10.51 5.69 8.92
C LEU A 92 10.68 4.27 9.47
N LEU A 93 11.10 3.31 8.63
CA LEU A 93 11.40 1.93 9.05
C LEU A 93 12.48 1.91 10.13
N ASP A 94 13.60 2.61 9.90
CA ASP A 94 14.73 2.66 10.84
C ASP A 94 14.32 3.28 12.18
N THR A 95 13.57 4.38 12.13
CA THR A 95 13.08 5.06 13.34
C THR A 95 12.17 4.16 14.16
N ASN A 96 11.30 3.39 13.50
CA ASN A 96 10.37 2.49 14.17
C ASN A 96 11.08 1.29 14.81
N GLN A 97 12.12 0.74 14.16
CA GLN A 97 12.94 -0.34 14.74
C GLN A 97 13.74 0.10 15.98
N LEU A 98 14.12 1.37 16.07
CA LEU A 98 14.79 1.91 17.26
C LEU A 98 13.84 2.16 18.43
N ALA A 99 12.53 2.21 18.18
CA ALA A 99 11.50 2.49 19.19
C ALA A 99 10.89 1.22 19.83
N SER A 100 11.18 0.04 19.26
CA SER A 100 10.72 -1.29 19.71
C SER A 100 11.80 -2.05 20.46
#